data_AF-A0A954MP12-F1
#
_entry.id   AF-A0A954MP12-F1
#
_cell.length_a   1.000
_cell.length_b   1.000
_cell.length_c   1.000
_cell.angle_alpha   90.00
_cell.angle_beta   90.00
_cell.angle_gamma   90.00
#
_symmetry.space_group_name_H-M   'P 1'
#
loop_
_entity.id
_entity.type
_entity.pdbx_description
1 polymer ?
#
loop_
_entity_poly.entity_id
_entity_poly.type
_entity_poly.pdbx_seq_one_letter_code
_entity_poly.pdbx_strand_id
1 'polypeptide(L)'
;LYTLTLDKIHSIALLKLIGAPNRVILGLILQQALLLGGIGFGIAYLLGQRVFPLFPRRVIITEGDVLQLAVIVFGISVASSVLGIWKAMRVSPNEALS
;
A
#
# COMPACT_ATOMS: atom_id res chain seq x y z
N LEU A 1 -0.78 -3.97 3.95
CA LEU A 1 -1.84 -3.37 3.11
C LEU A 1 -3.09 -4.25 3.08
N TYR A 2 -2.98 -5.54 2.72
CA TYR A 2 -4.08 -6.50 2.78
C TYR A 2 -4.90 -6.48 4.09
N THR A 3 -4.25 -6.63 5.25
CA THR A 3 -4.94 -6.60 6.56
C THR A 3 -5.62 -5.26 6.84
N LEU A 4 -4.93 -4.14 6.60
CA LEU A 4 -5.50 -2.80 6.74
C LEU A 4 -6.72 -2.54 5.84
N THR A 5 -6.80 -3.21 4.69
CA THR A 5 -7.98 -3.15 3.81
C THR A 5 -9.12 -4.00 4.36
N LEU A 6 -8.83 -5.16 4.96
CA LEU A 6 -9.83 -6.02 5.59
C LEU A 6 -10.47 -5.34 6.82
N ASP A 7 -9.67 -4.66 7.64
CA ASP A 7 -10.18 -3.94 8.82
C ASP A 7 -11.16 -2.81 8.45
N LYS A 8 -11.17 -2.38 7.18
CA LYS A 8 -12.05 -1.33 6.64
C LYS A 8 -13.22 -1.87 5.83
N ILE A 9 -13.50 -3.18 5.88
CA ILE A 9 -14.61 -3.80 5.13
C ILE A 9 -15.95 -3.09 5.42
N HIS A 10 -16.23 -2.76 6.67
CA HIS A 10 -17.49 -2.08 7.04
C HIS A 10 -17.61 -0.69 6.40
N SER A 11 -16.52 0.09 6.36
CA SER A 11 -16.49 1.39 5.69
C SER A 11 -16.64 1.26 4.16
N ILE A 12 -16.05 0.21 3.57
CA ILE A 12 -16.20 -0.09 2.13
C ILE A 12 -17.65 -0.48 1.81
N ALA A 13 -18.28 -1.27 2.68
CA ALA A 13 -19.66 -1.70 2.52
C ALA A 13 -20.63 -0.51 2.65
N LEU A 14 -20.39 0.41 3.58
CA LEU A 14 -21.09 1.70 3.66
C LEU A 14 -20.92 2.53 2.39
N LEU A 15 -19.69 2.62 1.84
CA LEU A 15 -19.44 3.37 0.60
C LEU A 15 -20.22 2.77 -0.58
N LYS A 16 -20.30 1.44 -0.67
CA LYS A 16 -21.14 0.75 -1.66
C LYS A 16 -22.63 1.05 -1.45
N LEU A 17 -23.10 1.12 -0.20
CA LEU A 17 -24.50 1.38 0.14
C LEU A 17 -24.95 2.78 -0.28
N ILE A 18 -24.09 3.80 -0.13
CA ILE A 18 -24.35 5.17 -0.63
C ILE A 18 -24.17 5.32 -2.15
N GLY A 19 -23.90 4.23 -2.87
CA GLY A 19 -23.85 4.20 -4.34
C GLY A 19 -22.48 4.47 -4.96
N ALA A 20 -21.39 4.40 -4.20
CA ALA A 20 -20.06 4.62 -4.78
C ALA A 20 -19.70 3.51 -5.79
N PRO A 21 -19.26 3.86 -7.01
CA PRO A 21 -18.91 2.87 -8.01
C PRO A 21 -17.63 2.12 -7.59
N ASN A 22 -17.57 0.81 -7.89
CA ASN A 22 -16.43 -0.05 -7.54
C ASN A 22 -15.08 0.50 -8.00
N ARG A 23 -15.04 1.24 -9.13
CA ARG A 23 -13.84 1.91 -9.64
C ARG A 23 -13.30 3.00 -8.70
N VAL A 24 -14.18 3.72 -7.99
CA VAL A 24 -13.79 4.76 -7.03
C VAL A 24 -13.19 4.12 -5.78
N ILE A 25 -13.84 3.08 -5.23
CA ILE A 25 -13.30 2.31 -4.09
C ILE A 25 -11.91 1.76 -4.41
N LEU A 26 -11.77 1.20 -5.63
CA LEU A 26 -10.50 0.68 -6.13
C LEU A 26 -9.43 1.79 -6.24
N GLY A 27 -9.81 2.96 -6.76
CA GLY A 27 -8.94 4.14 -6.81
C GLY A 27 -8.48 4.60 -5.43
N LEU A 28 -9.38 4.67 -4.45
CA LEU A 28 -9.08 5.10 -3.08
C LEU A 28 -8.08 4.14 -2.40
N ILE A 29 -8.29 2.82 -2.53
CA ILE A 29 -7.40 1.82 -1.93
C ILE A 29 -6.02 1.83 -2.63
N LEU A 30 -6.00 1.97 -3.96
CA LEU A 30 -4.75 2.06 -4.72
C LEU A 30 -3.95 3.32 -4.34
N GLN A 31 -4.62 4.48 -4.24
CA GLN A 31 -4.01 5.73 -3.80
C GLN A 31 -3.43 5.61 -2.39
N GLN A 32 -4.19 5.02 -1.45
CA GLN A 32 -3.71 4.78 -0.08
C GLN A 32 -2.48 3.87 -0.07
N ALA A 33 -2.49 2.78 -0.85
CA ALA A 33 -1.38 1.83 -0.95
C ALA A 33 -0.11 2.46 -1.54
N LEU A 34 -0.26 3.27 -2.59
CA LEU A 34 0.85 3.98 -3.22
C LEU A 34 1.41 5.07 -2.30
N LEU A 35 0.56 5.83 -1.60
CA LEU A 35 0.99 6.81 -0.61
C LEU A 35 1.79 6.14 0.51
N LEU A 36 1.27 5.06 1.09
CA LEU A 36 1.96 4.36 2.17
C LEU A 36 3.27 3.73 1.70
N GLY A 37 3.30 3.16 0.49
CA GLY A 37 4.52 2.64 -0.14
C GLY A 37 5.56 3.73 -0.39
N GLY A 38 5.15 4.88 -0.93
CA GLY A 38 6.03 6.01 -1.18
C GLY A 38 6.60 6.61 0.11
N ILE A 39 5.78 6.74 1.16
CA ILE A 39 6.25 7.19 2.49
C ILE A 39 7.25 6.18 3.06
N GLY A 40 6.95 4.88 3.01
CA GLY A 40 7.86 3.84 3.49
C GLY A 40 9.20 3.85 2.75
N PHE A 41 9.18 4.02 1.42
CA PHE A 41 10.39 4.16 0.62
C PHE A 41 11.19 5.42 0.99
N GLY A 42 10.52 6.56 1.15
CA GLY A 42 11.16 7.81 1.57
C GLY A 42 11.84 7.70 2.93
N ILE A 43 11.19 7.05 3.90
CA ILE A 43 11.77 6.77 5.22
C ILE A 43 12.98 5.85 5.09
N ALA A 44 12.87 4.76 4.33
CA ALA A 44 13.99 3.84 4.11
C ALA A 44 15.20 4.52 3.46
N TYR A 45 14.96 5.41 2.48
CA TYR A 45 16.01 6.18 1.82
C TYR A 45 16.71 7.14 2.80
N LEU A 46 15.94 7.92 3.57
CA LEU A 46 16.48 8.86 4.56
C LEU A 46 17.25 8.15 5.68
N LEU A 47 16.72 7.04 6.18
CA LEU A 47 17.40 6.21 7.18
C LEU A 47 18.67 5.59 6.60
N GLY A 48 18.63 5.07 5.36
CA GLY A 48 19.80 4.53 4.68
C GLY A 48 20.93 5.53 4.61
N GLN A 49 20.66 6.77 4.19
CA GLN A 49 21.68 7.83 4.15
C GLN A 49 22.29 8.16 5.52
N ARG A 50 21.52 8.07 6.60
CA ARG A 50 21.98 8.39 7.96
C ARG A 50 22.70 7.22 8.62
N VAL A 51 22.25 5.99 8.36
CA VAL A 51 22.68 4.77 9.04
C VAL A 51 23.90 4.15 8.35
N PHE A 52 23.96 4.14 7.02
CA PHE A 52 25.09 3.55 6.27
C PHE A 52 26.47 4.18 6.55
N PRO A 53 26.60 5.49 6.84
CA PRO A 53 27.88 6.07 7.25
C PRO A 53 28.40 5.60 8.61
N LEU A 54 27.53 5.10 9.49
CA LEU A 54 27.91 4.57 10.81
C LEU A 54 28.44 3.13 10.73
N PHE A 55 28.28 2.46 9.59
CA PHE A 55 28.81 1.11 9.43
C PHE A 55 30.33 1.13 9.19
N PRO A 56 31.09 0.27 9.90
CA PRO A 56 32.55 0.19 9.75
C PRO A 56 33.01 -0.25 8.35
N ARG A 57 32.11 -0.84 7.55
CA ARG A 57 32.31 -1.13 6.12
C ARG A 57 31.41 -0.19 5.32
N ARG A 58 32.00 0.64 4.45
CA ARG A 58 31.24 1.61 3.61
C ARG A 58 30.25 0.85 2.72
N VAL A 59 28.96 0.99 3.00
CA VAL A 59 27.89 0.50 2.14
C VAL A 59 27.74 1.51 1.01
N ILE A 60 28.25 1.17 -0.17
CA ILE A 60 28.08 1.98 -1.38
C ILE A 60 26.73 1.60 -1.96
N ILE A 61 25.75 2.48 -1.80
CA ILE A 61 24.45 2.35 -2.47
C ILE A 61 24.62 2.89 -3.89
N THR A 62 24.38 2.06 -4.88
CA THR A 62 24.35 2.49 -6.28
C THR A 62 22.97 3.03 -6.62
N GLU A 63 22.86 3.93 -7.60
CA GLU A 63 21.57 4.41 -8.11
C GLU A 63 20.63 3.26 -8.51
N GLY A 64 21.21 2.16 -9.03
CA GLY A 64 20.49 0.92 -9.34
C GLY A 64 19.82 0.27 -8.14
N ASP A 65 20.45 0.27 -6.97
CA ASP A 65 19.90 -0.35 -5.76
C ASP A 65 18.66 0.42 -5.26
N VAL A 66 18.72 1.75 -5.32
CA VAL A 66 17.62 2.64 -4.94
C VAL A 66 16.43 2.46 -5.88
N LEU A 67 16.70 2.36 -7.18
CA LEU A 67 15.67 2.20 -8.20
C LEU A 67 15.04 0.80 -8.12
N GLN A 68 15.85 -0.24 -7.90
CA GLN A 68 15.36 -1.60 -7.65
C GLN A 68 14.51 -1.68 -6.39
N LEU A 69 14.94 -1.05 -5.29
CA LEU A 69 14.16 -0.98 -4.06
C LEU A 69 12.82 -0.28 -4.28
N ALA A 70 12.81 0.83 -5.02
CA ALA A 70 11.58 1.54 -5.38
C ALA A 70 10.62 0.62 -6.16
N VAL A 71 11.11 -0.05 -7.20
CA VAL A 71 10.31 -0.98 -8.01
C VAL A 71 9.74 -2.12 -7.17
N ILE A 72 10.53 -2.70 -6.27
CA ILE A 72 10.08 -3.77 -5.37
C ILE A 72 8.98 -3.26 -4.43
N VAL A 73 9.18 -2.10 -3.78
CA VAL A 73 8.21 -1.52 -2.85
C VAL A 73 6.90 -1.21 -3.55
N PHE A 74 6.95 -0.51 -4.69
CA PHE A 74 5.74 -0.19 -5.44
C PHE A 74 5.07 -1.43 -6.02
N GLY A 75 5.85 -2.40 -6.52
CA GLY A 75 5.33 -3.67 -7.02
C GLY A 75 4.59 -4.47 -5.95
N ILE A 76 5.19 -4.63 -4.76
CA ILE A 76 4.55 -5.32 -3.64
C ILE A 76 3.33 -4.55 -3.13
N SER A 77 3.39 -3.21 -3.04
CA SER A 77 2.25 -2.40 -2.61
C SER A 77 1.06 -2.54 -3.55
N VAL A 78 1.29 -2.50 -4.87
CA VAL A 78 0.24 -2.70 -5.88
C VAL A 78 -0.31 -4.12 -5.80
N ALA A 79 0.55 -5.14 -5.78
CA ALA A 79 0.11 -6.54 -5.70
C ALA A 79 -0.72 -6.82 -4.43
N SER A 80 -0.26 -6.36 -3.28
CA SER A 80 -0.98 -6.52 -2.01
C SER A 80 -2.32 -5.76 -2.00
N SER A 81 -2.34 -4.55 -2.58
CA SER A 81 -3.55 -3.75 -2.73
C SER A 81 -4.58 -4.47 -3.60
N VAL A 82 -4.18 -4.99 -4.77
CA VAL A 82 -5.06 -5.73 -5.68
C VAL A 82 -5.67 -6.95 -5.01
N LEU A 83 -4.90 -7.73 -4.24
CA LEU A 83 -5.42 -8.87 -3.48
C LEU A 83 -6.43 -8.44 -2.39
N GLY A 84 -6.16 -7.34 -1.68
CA GLY A 84 -7.08 -6.78 -0.69
C GLY A 84 -8.38 -6.29 -1.33
N ILE A 85 -8.29 -5.62 -2.48
CA ILE A 85 -9.43 -5.14 -3.26
C ILE A 85 -10.28 -6.30 -3.76
N TRP A 86 -9.66 -7.34 -4.34
CA TRP A 86 -10.39 -8.51 -4.84
C TRP A 86 -11.22 -9.19 -3.75
N LYS A 87 -10.67 -9.28 -2.54
CA LYS A 87 -11.39 -9.81 -1.37
C LYS A 87 -12.50 -8.86 -0.91
N ALA A 88 -12.23 -7.57 -0.78
CA ALA A 88 -13.22 -6.57 -0.36
C ALA A 88 -14.38 -6.38 -1.37
N MET A 89 -14.13 -6.59 -2.65
CA MET A 89 -15.18 -6.52 -3.67
C MET A 89 -16.15 -7.70 -3.60
N ARG A 90 -15.72 -8.87 -3.12
CA ARG A 90 -16.55 -10.07 -2.94
C ARG A 90 -17.49 -10.00 -1.72
N VAL A 91 -17.29 -9.03 -0.82
CA VAL A 91 -18.17 -8.80 0.32
C VAL A 91 -19.51 -8.24 -0.13
N SER A 92 -20.59 -8.88 0.32
CA SER A 92 -21.96 -8.47 0.02
C SER A 92 -22.31 -7.16 0.76
N PRO A 93 -23.07 -6.24 0.15
CA PRO A 93 -23.47 -4.98 0.79
C PRO A 93 -24.22 -5.18 2.12
N ASN A 94 -24.87 -6.34 2.28
CA ASN A 94 -25.69 -6.67 3.44
C ASN A 94 -24.85 -6.91 4.71
N GLU A 95 -23.54 -7.12 4.61
CA GLU A 95 -22.63 -7.18 5.77
C GLU A 95 -22.46 -5.81 6.46
N ALA A 96 -22.89 -4.70 5.85
CA ALA A 96 -22.88 -3.37 6.49
C ALA A 96 -24.00 -3.17 7.53
N LEU A 97 -24.99 -4.08 7.57
CA LEU A 97 -26.20 -3.94 8.39
C LEU A 97 -26.20 -4.88 9.61
N SER A 98 -25.14 -5.68 9.79
CA SER A 98 -24.97 -6.64 10.89
C SER A 98 -23.94 -6.17 11.90
#